data_AF-A0A7C2L3B0-F1
#
_entry.id   AF-A0A7C2L3B0-F1
#
_cell.length_a   1.000
_cell.length_b   1.000
_cell.length_c   1.000
_cell.angle_alpha   90.00
_cell.angle_beta   90.00
_cell.angle_gamma   90.00
#
_symmetry.space_group_name_H-M   'P 1'
#
loop_
_entity.id
_entity.type
_entity.pdbx_description
1 polymer ?
#
loop_
_entity_poly.entity_id
_entity_poly.type
_entity_poly.pdbx_seq_one_letter_code
_entity_poly.pdbx_strand_id
1 'polypeptide(L)'
;TDVTGYGLLGHLRNLLLASGVSATIRLSCVPVLTAAWELVAERIVPGGTLANHAYLAPFVEWDSSISEEAQLVLCDAQTSGGILIAVPPEKVDALCAALNESHTLAAIIGEVTAGAAGRIRVLP
;
A
#
# COMPACT_ATOMS: atom_id res chain seq x y z
N THR A 1 10.42 2.06 4.97
CA THR A 1 9.97 3.46 5.02
C THR A 1 8.75 3.54 5.91
N ASP A 2 8.51 4.65 6.59
CA ASP A 2 7.22 4.93 7.23
C ASP A 2 6.15 5.24 6.18
N VAL A 3 4.88 4.97 6.50
CA VAL A 3 3.72 5.30 5.67
C VAL A 3 2.99 6.48 6.30
N THR A 4 3.01 7.62 5.62
CA THR A 4 2.45 8.89 6.10
C THR A 4 1.62 9.58 5.02
N GLY A 5 1.77 10.90 4.82
CA GLY A 5 0.85 11.72 4.03
C GLY A 5 0.72 11.35 2.55
N TYR A 6 1.69 10.62 1.98
CA TYR A 6 1.61 10.11 0.60
C TYR A 6 0.83 8.79 0.46
N GLY A 7 0.31 8.26 1.57
CA GLY A 7 -0.39 6.98 1.61
C GLY A 7 0.52 5.80 1.31
N LEU A 8 -0.05 4.60 1.37
CA LEU A 8 0.69 3.35 1.19
C LEU A 8 1.37 3.29 -0.18
N LEU A 9 0.60 3.53 -1.25
CA LEU A 9 1.11 3.42 -2.61
C LEU A 9 2.10 4.53 -2.99
N GLY A 10 1.97 5.74 -2.42
CA GLY A 10 2.92 6.82 -2.62
C GLY A 10 4.29 6.53 -2.02
N HIS A 11 4.30 6.04 -0.77
CA HIS A 11 5.53 5.63 -0.10
C HIS A 11 6.17 4.40 -0.74
N LEU A 12 5.36 3.40 -1.14
CA LEU A 12 5.84 2.25 -1.89
C LEU A 12 6.49 2.69 -3.21
N ARG A 13 5.85 3.57 -3.98
CA ARG A 13 6.39 4.08 -5.25
C ARG A 13 7.76 4.72 -5.05
N ASN A 14 7.94 5.54 -4.01
CA ASN A 14 9.22 6.19 -3.74
C ASN A 14 10.33 5.16 -3.47
N LEU A 15 10.03 4.13 -2.68
CA LEU A 15 10.95 3.02 -2.43
C LEU A 15 11.32 2.30 -3.73
N LEU A 16 10.32 1.93 -4.53
CA LEU A 16 10.51 1.21 -5.79
C LEU A 16 11.30 2.01 -6.82
N LEU A 17 11.01 3.31 -6.94
CA LEU A 17 11.71 4.21 -7.86
C LEU A 17 13.18 4.34 -7.49
N ALA A 18 13.48 4.55 -6.21
CA ALA A 18 14.86 4.65 -5.72
C ALA A 18 15.63 3.32 -5.86
N SER A 19 14.94 2.19 -5.78
CA SER A 19 15.53 0.85 -5.91
C SER A 19 15.56 0.31 -7.35
N GLY A 20 14.99 1.00 -8.33
CA GLY A 20 15.00 0.56 -9.73
C GLY A 20 14.13 -0.68 -10.01
N VAL A 21 13.06 -0.89 -9.23
CA VAL A 21 12.21 -2.10 -9.27
C VAL A 21 10.72 -1.75 -9.30
N SER A 22 9.86 -2.76 -9.40
CA SER A 22 8.39 -2.67 -9.37
C SER A 22 7.80 -3.48 -8.21
N ALA A 23 6.48 -3.44 -8.02
CA ALA A 23 5.80 -4.31 -7.05
C ALA A 23 4.41 -4.76 -7.51
N THR A 24 3.98 -5.89 -6.96
CA THR A 24 2.60 -6.34 -7.00
C THR A 24 2.04 -6.31 -5.58
N ILE A 25 0.92 -5.61 -5.38
CA ILE A 25 0.18 -5.55 -4.11
C ILE A 25 -1.12 -6.33 -4.24
N ARG A 26 -1.53 -7.02 -3.17
CA ARG A 26 -2.82 -7.69 -3.07
C ARG A 26 -3.71 -6.93 -2.10
N LEU A 27 -4.81 -6.36 -2.61
CA LEU A 27 -5.75 -5.56 -1.84
C LEU A 27 -6.29 -6.34 -0.63
N SER A 28 -6.66 -7.61 -0.81
CA SER A 28 -7.19 -8.47 0.26
C SER A 28 -6.24 -8.71 1.42
N CYS A 29 -4.93 -8.46 1.22
CA CYS A 29 -3.91 -8.63 2.23
C CYS A 29 -3.55 -7.33 2.95
N VAL A 30 -4.01 -6.17 2.45
CA VAL A 30 -3.73 -4.88 3.08
C VAL A 30 -4.65 -4.71 4.29
N PRO A 31 -4.12 -4.57 5.50
CA PRO A 31 -4.94 -4.31 6.68
C PRO A 31 -5.49 -2.88 6.60
N VAL A 32 -6.80 -2.76 6.67
CA VAL A 32 -7.52 -1.48 6.60
C VAL A 32 -8.51 -1.42 7.76
N LEU A 33 -8.63 -0.25 8.38
CA LEU A 33 -9.64 -0.01 9.40
C LEU A 33 -11.04 -0.12 8.79
N THR A 34 -11.95 -0.88 9.41
CA THR A 34 -13.32 -1.05 8.91
C THR A 34 -14.01 0.29 8.62
N ALA A 35 -13.85 1.28 9.50
CA ALA A 35 -14.42 2.61 9.34
C ALA A 35 -13.94 3.35 8.07
N ALA A 36 -12.74 3.06 7.55
CA ALA A 36 -12.28 3.67 6.31
C ALA A 36 -13.11 3.20 5.11
N TRP A 37 -13.54 1.93 5.10
CA TRP A 37 -14.44 1.39 4.07
C TRP A 37 -15.83 2.02 4.13
N GLU A 38 -16.34 2.25 5.33
CA GLU A 38 -17.63 2.90 5.55
C GLU A 38 -17.60 4.36 5.06
N LEU A 39 -16.56 5.12 5.44
CA LEU A 39 -16.41 6.53 5.07
C LEU A 39 -16.24 6.73 3.55
N VAL A 40 -15.43 5.90 2.89
CA VAL A 40 -15.25 6.01 1.43
C VAL A 40 -16.53 5.66 0.66
N ALA A 41 -17.34 4.72 1.17
CA ALA A 41 -18.64 4.40 0.60
C ALA A 41 -19.62 5.57 0.68
N GLU A 42 -19.51 6.39 1.73
CA GLU A 42 -20.25 7.65 1.90
C GLU A 42 -19.61 8.85 1.16
N ARG A 43 -18.55 8.61 0.36
CA ARG A 43 -17.77 9.64 -0.35
C ARG A 43 -17.12 10.67 0.58
N ILE A 44 -16.86 10.29 1.84
CA ILE A 44 -16.12 11.10 2.81
C ILE A 44 -14.63 10.80 2.62
N VAL A 45 -13.95 11.61 1.81
CA VAL A 45 -12.56 11.39 1.42
C VAL A 45 -11.73 12.67 1.64
N PRO A 46 -10.57 12.59 2.32
CA PRO A 46 -9.68 13.74 2.49
C PRO A 46 -9.13 14.24 1.14
N GLY A 47 -8.94 15.56 1.01
CA GLY A 47 -8.34 16.14 -0.19
C GLY A 47 -6.93 15.62 -0.50
N GLY A 48 -6.14 15.29 0.53
CA GLY A 48 -4.82 14.68 0.38
C GLY A 48 -4.89 13.30 -0.30
N THR A 49 -5.90 12.50 0.02
CA THR A 49 -6.13 11.18 -0.57
C THR A 49 -6.49 11.28 -2.05
N LEU A 50 -7.34 12.24 -2.41
CA LEU A 50 -7.66 12.54 -3.82
C LEU A 50 -6.41 13.00 -4.59
N ALA A 51 -5.59 13.86 -3.98
CA ALA A 51 -4.33 14.31 -4.59
C ALA A 51 -3.33 13.16 -4.80
N ASN A 52 -3.20 12.26 -3.81
CA ASN A 52 -2.37 11.07 -3.92
C ASN A 52 -2.85 10.14 -5.03
N HIS A 53 -4.15 9.86 -5.12
CA HIS A 53 -4.72 9.02 -6.16
C HIS A 53 -4.48 9.58 -7.56
N ALA A 54 -4.73 10.89 -7.75
CA ALA A 54 -4.45 11.56 -9.02
C ALA A 54 -2.95 11.54 -9.38
N TYR A 55 -2.06 11.75 -8.40
CA TYR A 55 -0.61 11.67 -8.60
C TYR A 55 -0.14 10.26 -9.01
N LEU A 56 -0.78 9.23 -8.46
CA LEU A 56 -0.43 7.82 -8.67
C LEU A 56 -1.01 7.22 -9.95
N ALA A 57 -2.03 7.83 -10.54
CA ALA A 57 -2.72 7.35 -11.73
C ALA A 57 -1.80 6.86 -12.89
N PRO A 58 -0.70 7.54 -13.26
CA PRO A 58 0.16 7.06 -14.34
C PRO A 58 1.14 5.95 -13.92
N PHE A 59 1.21 5.57 -12.64
CA PHE A 59 2.19 4.63 -12.09
C PHE A 59 1.59 3.33 -11.55
N VAL A 60 0.29 3.33 -11.24
CA VAL A 60 -0.43 2.19 -10.69
C VAL A 60 -1.33 1.57 -11.75
N GLU A 61 -1.18 0.27 -11.95
CA GLU A 61 -2.09 -0.55 -12.75
C GLU A 61 -3.05 -1.28 -11.80
N TRP A 62 -4.35 -1.02 -11.95
CA TRP A 62 -5.39 -1.61 -11.13
C TRP A 62 -6.03 -2.78 -11.86
N ASP A 63 -6.25 -3.90 -11.17
CA ASP A 63 -7.16 -4.93 -11.68
C ASP A 63 -8.57 -4.34 -11.90
N SER A 64 -9.22 -4.78 -12.97
CA SER A 64 -10.58 -4.35 -13.35
C SER A 64 -11.63 -4.54 -12.25
N SER A 65 -11.43 -5.46 -11.31
CA SER A 65 -12.37 -5.67 -10.20
C SER A 65 -12.15 -4.73 -9.01
N ILE A 66 -11.12 -3.88 -9.04
CA ILE A 66 -10.84 -2.93 -7.97
C ILE A 66 -11.64 -1.64 -8.18
N SER A 67 -12.65 -1.45 -7.34
CA SER A 67 -13.48 -0.24 -7.27
C SER A 67 -12.64 1.00 -6.98
N GLU A 68 -13.09 2.17 -7.43
CA GLU A 68 -12.47 3.47 -7.14
C GLU A 68 -12.30 3.68 -5.63
N GLU A 69 -13.28 3.31 -4.82
CA GLU A 69 -13.26 3.40 -3.36
C GLU A 69 -12.05 2.65 -2.75
N ALA A 70 -11.77 1.44 -3.24
CA ALA A 70 -10.60 0.67 -2.83
C ALA A 70 -9.28 1.27 -3.30
N GLN A 71 -9.26 1.90 -4.48
CA GLN A 71 -8.08 2.65 -4.94
C GLN A 71 -7.80 3.84 -4.01
N LEU A 72 -8.85 4.56 -3.60
CA LEU A 72 -8.75 5.69 -2.68
C LEU A 72 -8.22 5.25 -1.31
N VAL A 73 -8.71 4.12 -0.77
CA VAL A 73 -8.20 3.55 0.49
C VAL A 73 -6.69 3.27 0.42
N LEU A 74 -6.19 2.72 -0.69
CA LEU A 74 -4.75 2.45 -0.84
C LEU A 74 -3.90 3.72 -1.05
N CYS A 75 -4.54 4.81 -1.46
CA CYS A 75 -3.92 6.13 -1.61
C CYS A 75 -4.12 7.04 -0.38
N ASP A 76 -4.79 6.56 0.66
CA ASP A 76 -5.23 7.39 1.78
C ASP A 76 -4.07 7.96 2.58
N ALA A 77 -4.07 9.29 2.77
CA ALA A 77 -3.02 10.01 3.46
C ALA A 77 -3.01 9.65 4.96
N GLN A 78 -1.94 9.02 5.43
CA GLN A 78 -1.83 8.58 6.83
C GLN A 78 -1.09 9.62 7.67
N THR A 79 -1.55 9.85 8.90
CA THR A 79 -0.77 10.58 9.92
C THR A 79 -0.21 9.56 10.89
N SER A 80 1.13 9.52 11.03
CA SER A 80 1.82 8.55 11.89
C SER A 80 1.44 7.09 11.60
N GLY A 81 1.39 6.71 10.32
CA GLY A 81 1.08 5.34 9.93
C GLY A 81 2.20 4.35 10.25
N GLY A 82 2.05 3.12 9.75
CA GLY A 82 2.96 2.02 10.04
C GLY A 82 4.30 2.07 9.30
N ILE A 83 5.08 1.01 9.46
CA ILE A 83 6.35 0.80 8.74
C ILE A 83 6.12 -0.15 7.56
N LEU A 84 6.48 0.30 6.37
CA LEU A 84 6.59 -0.53 5.16
C LEU A 84 8.01 -1.09 5.04
N ILE A 85 8.10 -2.43 5.02
CA ILE A 85 9.36 -3.18 5.00
C ILE A 85 9.40 -4.09 3.77
N ALA A 86 10.52 -4.08 3.05
CA ALA A 86 10.84 -5.08 2.03
C ALA A 86 11.97 -5.97 2.56
N VAL A 87 11.78 -7.29 2.55
CA VAL A 87 12.78 -8.28 2.98
C VAL A 87 12.88 -9.42 1.96
N PRO A 88 14.01 -10.13 1.90
CA PRO A 88 14.11 -11.38 1.15
C PRO A 88 13.03 -12.39 1.59
N PRO A 89 12.48 -13.21 0.67
CA PRO A 89 11.41 -14.17 0.97
C PRO A 89 11.72 -15.08 2.17
N GLU A 90 12.96 -15.54 2.30
CA GLU A 90 13.40 -16.43 3.37
C GLU A 90 13.40 -15.79 4.77
N LYS A 91 13.23 -14.46 4.86
CA LYS A 91 13.14 -13.73 6.13
C LYS A 91 11.72 -13.33 6.52
N VAL A 92 10.73 -13.52 5.64
CA VAL A 92 9.36 -13.06 5.84
C VAL A 92 8.74 -13.70 7.09
N ASP A 93 8.78 -15.03 7.18
CA ASP A 93 8.15 -15.76 8.29
C ASP A 93 8.78 -15.41 9.65
N ALA A 94 10.11 -15.31 9.69
CA ALA A 94 10.83 -14.95 10.90
C ALA A 94 10.51 -13.52 11.37
N LEU A 95 10.41 -12.57 10.43
CA LEU A 95 10.03 -11.19 10.74
C LEU A 95 8.58 -11.11 11.25
N CYS A 96 7.64 -11.78 10.56
CA CYS A 96 6.24 -11.81 10.97
C CYS A 96 6.06 -12.44 12.35
N ALA A 97 6.77 -13.55 12.65
CA ALA A 97 6.75 -14.17 13.96
C ALA A 97 7.23 -13.19 15.06
N ALA A 98 8.37 -12.54 14.85
CA ALA A 98 8.91 -11.58 15.81
C ALA A 98 7.99 -10.37 16.07
N LEU A 99 7.33 -9.85 15.01
CA LEU A 99 6.37 -8.74 15.15
C LEU A 99 5.09 -9.19 15.88
N ASN A 100 4.60 -10.39 15.60
CA ASN A 100 3.44 -10.94 16.29
C ASN A 100 3.72 -11.20 17.77
N GLU A 101 4.92 -11.70 18.12
CA GLU A 101 5.37 -11.86 19.50
C GLU A 101 5.43 -10.52 20.26
N SER A 102 5.74 -9.42 19.55
CA SER A 102 5.70 -8.06 20.13
C SER A 102 4.30 -7.42 20.11
N HIS A 103 3.26 -8.16 19.75
CA HIS A 103 1.88 -7.67 19.57
C HIS A 103 1.74 -6.54 18.53
N THR A 104 2.63 -6.53 17.54
CA THR A 104 2.59 -5.59 16.40
C THR A 104 1.92 -6.27 15.23
N LEU A 105 0.89 -5.63 14.66
CA LEU A 105 0.24 -6.12 13.45
C LEU A 105 1.26 -6.20 12.30
N ALA A 106 1.42 -7.40 11.74
CA ALA A 106 2.24 -7.65 10.56
C ALA A 106 1.37 -8.22 9.44
N ALA A 107 1.50 -7.68 8.23
CA ALA A 107 0.79 -8.14 7.05
C ALA A 107 1.73 -8.20 5.85
N ILE A 108 1.71 -9.34 5.15
CA ILE A 108 2.39 -9.50 3.87
C ILE A 108 1.43 -8.99 2.79
N ILE A 109 1.65 -7.78 2.32
CA ILE A 109 0.72 -7.10 1.41
C ILE A 109 1.04 -7.32 -0.08
N GLY A 110 2.16 -7.95 -0.41
CA GLY A 110 2.61 -8.11 -1.77
C GLY A 110 4.10 -8.45 -1.89
N GLU A 111 4.63 -8.25 -3.08
CA GLU A 111 6.01 -8.60 -3.43
C GLU A 111 6.65 -7.54 -4.34
N VAL A 112 7.97 -7.37 -4.18
CA VAL A 112 8.80 -6.60 -5.10
C VAL A 112 9.11 -7.47 -6.31
N THR A 113 8.99 -6.90 -7.50
CA THR A 113 9.15 -7.58 -8.78
C THR A 113 10.14 -6.84 -9.68
N ALA A 114 10.69 -7.54 -10.66
CA ALA A 114 11.43 -6.89 -11.74
C ALA A 114 10.45 -6.13 -12.65
N GLY A 115 10.87 -4.97 -13.17
CA GLY A 115 10.03 -4.17 -14.06
C GLY A 115 10.49 -2.72 -14.13
N ALA A 116 9.67 -1.86 -14.74
CA ALA A 116 9.96 -0.43 -14.80
C ALA A 116 9.90 0.20 -13.40
N ALA A 117 10.94 0.96 -13.06
CA ALA A 117 11.11 1.55 -11.74
C ALA A 117 9.88 2.35 -11.29
N GLY A 118 9.40 2.10 -10.08
CA GLY A 118 8.26 2.81 -9.50
C GLY A 118 6.89 2.38 -10.04
N ARG A 119 6.79 1.32 -10.83
CA ARG A 119 5.50 0.73 -11.24
C ARG A 119 4.93 -0.16 -10.14
N ILE A 120 3.61 -0.06 -9.97
CA ILE A 120 2.86 -0.90 -9.03
C ILE A 120 1.69 -1.53 -9.77
N ARG A 121 1.49 -2.84 -9.59
CA ARG A 121 0.25 -3.51 -9.97
C ARG A 121 -0.53 -3.86 -8.72
N VAL A 122 -1.83 -3.61 -8.72
CA VAL A 122 -2.71 -3.97 -7.59
C VAL A 122 -3.69 -5.03 -8.05
N LEU A 123 -3.64 -6.18 -7.38
CA LEU A 123 -4.54 -7.31 -7.55
C LEU A 123 -5.59 -7.32 -6.43
N PRO A 124 -6.72 -8.00 -6.64
CA PRO A 124 -7.75 -8.17 -5.62
C PRO A 124 -7.22 -8.92 -4.39
#